data_AF-A0AAV4THA9-F1
#
_entry.id   AF-A0AAV4THA9-F1
#
_cell.length_a   1.000
_cell.length_b   1.000
_cell.length_c   1.000
_cell.angle_alpha   90.00
_cell.angle_beta   90.00
_cell.angle_gamma   90.00
#
_symmetry.space_group_name_H-M   'P 1'
#
loop_
_entity.id
_entity.type
_entity.pdbx_description
1 polymer ?
#
loop_
_entity_poly.entity_id
_entity_poly.type
_entity_poly.pdbx_seq_one_letter_code
_entity_poly.pdbx_strand_id
1 'polypeptide(L)'
;MINEICEMKNCNNCIYFENKKHKDLYMWMSRVPNGPSAKFLIENVHTMEELKLTGNCLKASRPILTFDDSFEATPHLAVLKETLIQIFGTPNHHPKSQPFFDHVFNFKFLDNRIWFRNYQIEDDGTSLVEIGPRFTMNLIKIFDGSFCGSVLYTNTSYVTPSMHRKNLKLDAINRYQNKFNDKKLLAMRRPKQSYPVDPAEEVFETEVDDKEL
;
A
#
# COMPACT_ATOMS: atom_id res chain seq x y z
N MET A 1 2.22 -26.50 -13.16
CA MET A 1 2.65 -26.59 -11.75
C MET A 1 1.62 -26.08 -10.72
N ILE A 2 1.26 -24.78 -10.61
CA ILE A 2 0.32 -24.35 -9.54
C ILE A 2 -1.07 -25.01 -9.71
N ASN A 3 -1.62 -25.02 -10.93
CA ASN A 3 -2.90 -25.64 -11.21
C ASN A 3 -2.89 -27.16 -10.90
N GLU A 4 -1.79 -27.86 -11.23
CA GLU A 4 -1.62 -29.29 -10.90
C GLU A 4 -1.61 -29.53 -9.38
N ILE A 5 -0.95 -28.68 -8.60
CA ILE A 5 -0.95 -28.80 -7.12
C ILE A 5 -2.36 -28.63 -6.57
N CYS A 6 -3.10 -27.65 -7.08
CA CYS A 6 -4.49 -27.44 -6.69
C CYS A 6 -5.38 -28.63 -7.10
N GLU A 7 -5.17 -29.22 -8.28
CA GLU A 7 -5.88 -30.43 -8.73
C GLU A 7 -5.58 -31.63 -7.81
N MET A 8 -4.30 -31.89 -7.52
CA MET A 8 -3.87 -32.94 -6.58
C MET A 8 -4.45 -32.77 -5.17
N LYS A 9 -4.71 -31.53 -4.75
CA LYS A 9 -5.28 -31.18 -3.44
C LYS A 9 -6.80 -30.94 -3.48
N ASN A 10 -7.44 -31.13 -4.64
CA ASN A 10 -8.86 -30.85 -4.86
C ASN A 10 -9.28 -29.43 -4.42
N CYS A 11 -8.43 -28.44 -4.74
CA CYS A 11 -8.66 -27.03 -4.45
C CYS A 11 -9.23 -26.32 -5.69
N ASN A 12 -10.33 -25.62 -5.49
CA ASN A 12 -11.01 -24.84 -6.52
C ASN A 12 -10.51 -23.39 -6.61
N ASN A 13 -9.85 -22.90 -5.56
CA ASN A 13 -9.30 -21.56 -5.45
C ASN A 13 -7.84 -21.65 -5.01
N CYS A 14 -7.03 -20.67 -5.41
CA CYS A 14 -5.63 -20.58 -5.02
C CYS A 14 -5.28 -19.15 -4.63
N ILE A 15 -4.59 -19.00 -3.49
CA ILE A 15 -3.85 -17.80 -3.14
C ILE A 15 -2.36 -18.15 -3.20
N TYR A 16 -1.61 -17.43 -4.03
CA TYR A 16 -0.18 -17.63 -4.19
C TYR A 16 0.58 -16.34 -3.85
N PHE A 17 1.49 -16.43 -2.88
CA PHE A 17 2.33 -15.33 -2.45
C PHE A 17 3.68 -15.38 -3.17
N GLU A 18 3.98 -14.35 -3.95
CA GLU A 18 5.24 -14.16 -4.67
C GLU A 18 6.03 -13.04 -3.97
N ASN A 19 7.11 -13.40 -3.29
CA ASN A 19 8.02 -12.42 -2.70
C ASN A 19 9.14 -12.06 -3.70
N LYS A 20 9.36 -10.77 -3.94
CA LYS A 20 10.52 -10.28 -4.68
C LYS A 20 11.48 -9.53 -3.77
N LYS A 21 12.77 -9.86 -3.88
CA LYS A 21 13.89 -9.19 -3.21
C LYS A 21 13.74 -9.11 -1.68
N HIS A 22 12.97 -10.02 -1.07
CA HIS A 22 12.66 -10.00 0.37
C HIS A 22 12.04 -8.68 0.86
N LYS A 23 11.37 -7.95 -0.04
CA LYS A 23 10.84 -6.60 0.23
C LYS A 23 9.44 -6.39 -0.33
N ASP A 24 9.21 -6.85 -1.55
CA ASP A 24 7.95 -6.59 -2.26
C ASP A 24 7.12 -7.89 -2.24
N LEU A 25 5.91 -7.82 -1.69
CA LEU A 25 4.97 -8.95 -1.66
C LEU A 25 3.93 -8.78 -2.77
N TYR A 26 3.85 -9.76 -3.65
CA TYR A 26 2.78 -9.88 -4.63
C TYR A 26 1.87 -11.03 -4.21
N MET A 27 0.57 -10.84 -4.39
CA MET A 27 -0.43 -11.88 -4.13
C MET A 27 -1.18 -12.14 -5.41
N TRP A 28 -1.26 -13.41 -5.78
CA TRP A 28 -2.12 -13.90 -6.83
C TRP A 28 -3.32 -14.58 -6.21
N MET A 29 -4.50 -14.29 -6.76
CA MET A 29 -5.76 -14.92 -6.42
C MET A 29 -6.35 -15.50 -7.69
N SER A 30 -6.68 -16.78 -7.69
CA SER A 30 -7.17 -17.45 -8.89
C SER A 30 -8.25 -18.47 -8.58
N ARG A 31 -9.23 -18.56 -9.49
CA ARG A 31 -10.12 -19.71 -9.59
C ARG A 31 -9.45 -20.77 -10.47
N VAL A 32 -9.23 -21.96 -9.93
CA VAL A 32 -8.51 -23.04 -10.62
C VAL A 32 -9.52 -24.05 -11.19
N PRO A 33 -9.30 -24.61 -12.40
CA PRO A 33 -8.15 -24.41 -13.29
C PRO A 33 -8.33 -23.32 -14.35
N ASN A 34 -9.55 -22.85 -14.57
CA ASN A 34 -9.87 -22.07 -15.76
C ASN A 34 -9.65 -20.55 -15.60
N GLY A 35 -9.49 -20.05 -14.38
CA GLY A 35 -9.47 -18.61 -14.10
C GLY A 35 -10.87 -18.07 -13.73
N PRO A 36 -10.99 -16.76 -13.52
CA PRO A 36 -9.97 -15.73 -13.73
C PRO A 36 -8.88 -15.73 -12.65
N SER A 37 -7.78 -15.00 -12.92
CA SER A 37 -6.76 -14.71 -11.92
C SER A 37 -6.43 -13.23 -11.83
N ALA A 38 -6.18 -12.74 -10.62
CA ALA A 38 -5.83 -11.36 -10.33
C ALA A 38 -4.51 -11.29 -9.59
N LYS A 39 -3.66 -10.35 -10.03
CA LYS A 39 -2.37 -10.07 -9.39
C LYS A 39 -2.44 -8.75 -8.65
N PHE A 40 -2.03 -8.76 -7.39
CA PHE A 40 -1.97 -7.61 -6.51
C PHE A 40 -0.55 -7.37 -6.00
N LEU A 41 -0.20 -6.12 -5.79
CA LEU A 41 0.87 -5.72 -4.87
C LEU A 41 0.24 -5.55 -3.48
N ILE A 42 0.86 -6.14 -2.47
CA ILE A 42 0.40 -6.02 -1.09
C ILE A 42 1.23 -4.98 -0.35
N GLU A 43 0.54 -4.03 0.25
CA GLU A 43 1.08 -2.88 0.97
C GLU A 43 0.44 -2.81 2.37
N ASN A 44 1.10 -2.09 3.28
CA ASN A 44 0.58 -1.81 4.64
C ASN A 44 0.13 -3.06 5.41
N VAL A 45 0.96 -4.11 5.42
CA VAL A 45 0.66 -5.35 6.16
C VAL A 45 0.90 -5.13 7.65
N HIS A 46 -0.15 -5.33 8.42
CA HIS A 46 -0.18 -5.30 9.88
C HIS A 46 -0.66 -6.66 10.37
N THR A 47 0.13 -7.31 11.23
CA THR A 47 -0.16 -8.66 11.73
C THR A 47 -0.90 -8.61 13.06
N MET A 48 -1.48 -9.73 13.49
CA MET A 48 -2.23 -9.82 14.77
C MET A 48 -1.38 -9.48 16.01
N GLU A 49 -0.04 -9.54 15.94
CA GLU A 49 0.85 -9.20 17.06
C GLU A 49 0.94 -7.68 17.32
N GLU A 50 0.33 -6.86 16.47
CA GLU A 50 0.39 -5.41 16.62
C GLU A 50 -0.50 -4.93 17.78
N LEU A 51 0.08 -4.15 18.69
CA LEU A 51 -0.51 -3.77 19.99
C LEU A 51 -1.94 -3.20 19.95
N LYS A 52 -2.36 -2.64 18.82
CA LYS A 52 -3.68 -2.00 18.65
C LYS A 52 -4.78 -2.96 18.18
N LEU A 53 -4.44 -4.21 17.85
CA LEU A 53 -5.36 -5.22 17.34
C LEU A 53 -5.71 -6.20 18.46
N THR A 54 -6.66 -5.82 19.31
CA THR A 54 -7.02 -6.56 20.52
C THR A 54 -8.14 -7.58 20.32
N GLY A 55 -8.74 -7.63 19.13
CA GLY A 55 -9.83 -8.56 18.84
C GLY A 55 -9.36 -10.01 18.73
N ASN A 56 -10.29 -10.94 18.88
CA ASN A 56 -10.09 -12.36 18.66
C ASN A 56 -11.30 -12.96 17.92
N CYS A 57 -11.12 -14.10 17.27
CA CYS A 57 -12.25 -14.85 16.72
C CYS A 57 -12.00 -16.35 16.74
N LEU A 58 -13.09 -17.13 16.80
CA LEU A 58 -13.00 -18.57 16.65
C LEU A 58 -12.40 -18.95 15.29
N LYS A 59 -11.32 -19.74 15.30
CA LYS A 59 -10.53 -20.15 14.12
C LYS A 59 -11.35 -20.73 12.95
N ALA A 60 -12.48 -21.33 13.25
CA ALA A 60 -13.33 -22.02 12.26
C ALA A 60 -14.74 -21.43 12.16
N SER A 61 -14.97 -20.26 12.76
CA SER A 61 -16.19 -19.48 12.54
C SER A 61 -16.25 -19.00 11.10
N ARG A 62 -17.47 -18.70 10.64
CA ARG A 62 -17.71 -18.27 9.26
C ARG A 62 -17.63 -16.74 9.23
N PRO A 63 -16.73 -16.14 8.42
CA PRO A 63 -16.69 -14.68 8.29
C PRO A 63 -17.93 -14.18 7.57
N ILE A 64 -18.45 -13.05 8.02
CA ILE A 64 -19.34 -12.21 7.21
C ILE A 64 -18.46 -11.40 6.27
N LEU A 65 -18.76 -11.41 4.97
CA LEU A 65 -18.03 -10.62 3.99
C LEU A 65 -18.81 -9.34 3.69
N THR A 66 -18.19 -8.19 3.96
CA THR A 66 -18.77 -6.89 3.67
C THR A 66 -17.96 -6.20 2.59
N PHE A 67 -18.65 -5.81 1.51
CA PHE A 67 -18.07 -5.07 0.39
C PHE A 67 -18.63 -3.67 0.33
N ASP A 68 -17.82 -2.74 -0.15
CA ASP A 68 -18.25 -1.39 -0.50
C ASP A 68 -19.08 -1.38 -1.79
N ASP A 69 -20.03 -0.44 -1.92
CA ASP A 69 -20.87 -0.29 -3.11
C ASP A 69 -20.02 0.02 -4.37
N SER A 70 -18.85 0.63 -4.16
CA SER A 70 -17.84 0.86 -5.19
C SER A 70 -17.44 -0.40 -5.98
N PHE A 71 -17.59 -1.60 -5.40
CA PHE A 71 -17.29 -2.85 -6.09
C PHE A 71 -18.25 -3.17 -7.24
N GLU A 72 -19.45 -2.59 -7.25
CA GLU A 72 -20.43 -2.77 -8.32
C GLU A 72 -20.31 -1.69 -9.41
N ALA A 73 -19.55 -0.63 -9.16
CA ALA A 73 -19.43 0.51 -10.06
C ALA A 73 -18.69 0.20 -11.37
N THR A 74 -17.76 -0.77 -11.36
CA THR A 74 -16.98 -1.12 -12.56
C THR A 74 -16.88 -2.64 -12.75
N PRO A 75 -16.85 -3.14 -14.00
CA PRO A 75 -16.87 -4.59 -14.26
C PRO A 75 -15.68 -5.34 -13.64
N HIS A 76 -14.49 -4.73 -13.66
CA HIS A 76 -13.30 -5.37 -13.10
C HIS A 76 -13.38 -5.51 -11.57
N LEU A 77 -13.99 -4.55 -10.87
CA LEU A 77 -14.24 -4.68 -9.43
C LEU A 77 -15.34 -5.70 -9.13
N ALA A 78 -16.37 -5.81 -9.97
CA ALA A 78 -17.41 -6.83 -9.81
C ALA A 78 -16.83 -8.25 -9.92
N VAL A 79 -15.95 -8.50 -10.90
CA VAL A 79 -15.22 -9.77 -11.02
C VAL A 79 -14.35 -10.04 -9.80
N LEU A 80 -13.68 -9.00 -9.26
CA LEU A 80 -12.89 -9.14 -8.04
C LEU A 80 -13.75 -9.43 -6.81
N LYS A 81 -14.90 -8.78 -6.66
CA LYS A 81 -15.87 -9.06 -5.58
C LYS A 81 -16.26 -10.53 -5.60
N GLU A 82 -16.67 -11.07 -6.74
CA GLU A 82 -17.03 -12.49 -6.88
C GLU A 82 -15.86 -13.43 -6.58
N THR A 83 -14.66 -13.10 -7.06
CA THR A 83 -13.46 -13.89 -6.78
C THR A 83 -13.13 -13.90 -5.28
N LEU A 84 -13.23 -12.75 -4.62
CA LEU A 84 -12.98 -12.61 -3.18
C LEU A 84 -14.04 -13.34 -2.35
N ILE A 85 -15.31 -13.31 -2.75
CA ILE A 85 -16.39 -14.08 -2.11
C ILE A 85 -16.05 -15.58 -2.14
N GLN A 86 -15.63 -16.09 -3.30
CA GLN A 86 -15.32 -17.51 -3.44
C GLN A 86 -14.06 -17.92 -2.65
N ILE A 87 -13.09 -17.02 -2.50
CA ILE A 87 -11.83 -17.28 -1.80
C ILE A 87 -11.96 -17.18 -0.28
N PHE A 88 -12.59 -16.12 0.22
CA PHE A 88 -12.68 -15.82 1.65
C PHE A 88 -13.99 -16.29 2.29
N GLY A 89 -15.00 -16.64 1.49
CA GLY A 89 -16.26 -17.17 1.98
C GLY A 89 -16.15 -18.63 2.40
N THR A 90 -16.87 -19.00 3.45
CA THR A 90 -16.98 -20.40 3.87
C THR A 90 -18.18 -21.05 3.19
N PRO A 91 -18.00 -22.16 2.43
CA PRO A 91 -19.11 -22.89 1.82
C PRO A 91 -20.15 -23.34 2.85
N ASN A 92 -21.41 -23.41 2.42
CA ASN A 92 -22.48 -23.91 3.28
C ASN A 92 -22.21 -25.36 3.67
N HIS A 93 -22.40 -25.70 4.95
CA HIS A 93 -22.12 -27.03 5.51
C HIS A 93 -20.67 -27.52 5.33
N HIS A 94 -19.69 -26.61 5.33
CA HIS A 94 -18.29 -27.02 5.31
C HIS A 94 -17.97 -27.88 6.55
N PRO A 95 -17.34 -29.07 6.42
CA PRO A 95 -17.23 -30.04 7.51
C PRO A 95 -16.45 -29.52 8.73
N LYS A 96 -15.62 -28.49 8.53
CA LYS A 96 -14.85 -27.85 9.61
C LYS A 96 -15.47 -26.54 10.11
N SER A 97 -16.55 -26.05 9.49
CA SER A 97 -17.13 -24.76 9.90
C SER A 97 -17.90 -24.90 11.20
N GLN A 98 -17.70 -23.96 12.09
CA GLN A 98 -18.54 -23.78 13.28
C GLN A 98 -19.84 -23.04 12.91
N PRO A 99 -20.92 -23.24 13.68
CA PRO A 99 -22.22 -22.65 13.38
C PRO A 99 -22.28 -21.13 13.62
N PHE A 100 -21.33 -20.56 14.35
CA PHE A 100 -21.34 -19.17 14.79
C PHE A 100 -20.67 -18.21 13.79
N PHE A 101 -21.17 -16.97 13.78
CA PHE A 101 -20.57 -15.83 13.11
C PHE A 101 -20.00 -14.91 14.19
N ASP A 102 -18.68 -14.78 14.22
CA ASP A 102 -17.93 -14.10 15.29
C ASP A 102 -17.03 -12.99 14.74
N HIS A 103 -16.90 -12.92 13.41
CA HIS A 103 -16.05 -11.92 12.76
C HIS A 103 -16.52 -11.53 11.36
N VAL A 104 -16.01 -10.39 10.90
CA VAL A 104 -16.33 -9.74 9.63
C VAL A 104 -15.05 -9.44 8.88
N PHE A 105 -14.98 -9.89 7.62
CA PHE A 105 -14.01 -9.40 6.66
C PHE A 105 -14.59 -8.22 5.89
N ASN A 106 -13.91 -7.09 6.00
CA ASN A 106 -14.31 -5.85 5.36
C ASN A 106 -13.39 -5.54 4.18
N PHE A 107 -13.99 -5.36 3.01
CA PHE A 107 -13.33 -4.94 1.78
C PHE A 107 -13.83 -3.56 1.37
N LYS A 108 -12.95 -2.56 1.46
CA LYS A 108 -13.26 -1.17 1.06
C LYS A 108 -12.41 -0.76 -0.12
N PHE A 109 -13.00 -0.16 -1.14
CA PHE A 109 -12.27 0.36 -2.28
C PHE A 109 -12.05 1.87 -2.11
N LEU A 110 -10.79 2.28 -1.97
CA LEU A 110 -10.41 3.69 -1.77
C LEU A 110 -9.04 3.93 -2.40
N ASP A 111 -8.88 5.07 -3.07
CA ASP A 111 -7.64 5.49 -3.75
C ASP A 111 -7.11 4.43 -4.72
N ASN A 112 -8.02 3.80 -5.47
CA ASN A 112 -7.72 2.73 -6.43
C ASN A 112 -7.02 1.51 -5.80
N ARG A 113 -7.29 1.28 -4.50
CA ARG A 113 -6.76 0.17 -3.71
C ARG A 113 -7.90 -0.47 -2.92
N ILE A 114 -7.77 -1.77 -2.67
CA ILE A 114 -8.70 -2.51 -1.81
C ILE A 114 -8.08 -2.63 -0.43
N TRP A 115 -8.76 -2.10 0.57
CA TRP A 115 -8.40 -2.19 1.98
C TRP A 115 -9.10 -3.40 2.58
N PHE A 116 -8.32 -4.32 3.13
CA PHE A 116 -8.81 -5.47 3.88
C PHE A 116 -8.65 -5.23 5.38
N ARG A 117 -9.72 -5.50 6.13
CA ARG A 117 -9.73 -5.50 7.59
C ARG A 117 -10.53 -6.67 8.13
N ASN A 118 -10.13 -7.15 9.30
CA ASN A 118 -10.79 -8.23 10.02
C ASN A 118 -11.26 -7.72 11.40
N TYR A 119 -12.55 -7.83 11.67
CA TYR A 119 -13.19 -7.35 12.88
C TYR A 119 -13.90 -8.47 13.63
N GLN A 120 -13.75 -8.52 14.94
CA GLN A 120 -14.58 -9.30 15.85
C GLN A 120 -15.92 -8.62 16.05
N ILE A 121 -16.98 -9.41 16.16
CA ILE A 121 -18.29 -8.95 16.63
C ILE A 121 -18.32 -9.15 18.14
N GLU A 122 -18.47 -8.08 18.93
CA GLU A 122 -18.57 -8.22 20.38
C GLU A 122 -19.92 -8.86 20.78
N ASP A 123 -19.98 -9.34 22.03
CA ASP A 123 -21.18 -9.99 22.60
C ASP A 123 -22.42 -9.10 22.59
N ASP A 124 -22.23 -7.77 22.54
CA ASP A 124 -23.32 -6.79 22.42
C ASP A 124 -23.98 -6.79 21.02
N GLY A 125 -23.32 -7.41 20.03
CA GLY A 125 -23.76 -7.49 18.64
C GLY A 125 -23.73 -6.16 17.88
N THR A 126 -23.24 -5.07 18.49
CA THR A 126 -23.29 -3.72 17.92
C THR A 126 -21.91 -3.12 17.71
N SER A 127 -20.92 -3.54 18.48
CA SER A 127 -19.56 -3.03 18.38
C SER A 127 -18.67 -3.99 17.58
N LEU A 128 -17.61 -3.43 17.00
CA LEU A 128 -16.61 -4.16 16.22
C LEU A 128 -15.21 -3.83 16.74
N VAL A 129 -14.42 -4.87 17.02
CA VAL A 129 -13.02 -4.73 17.47
C VAL A 129 -12.07 -5.30 16.42
N GLU A 130 -11.02 -4.57 16.07
CA GLU A 130 -10.08 -5.01 15.03
C GLU A 130 -9.19 -6.16 15.52
N ILE A 131 -9.15 -7.29 14.78
CA ILE A 131 -8.36 -8.51 15.08
C ILE A 131 -7.05 -8.51 14.29
N GLY A 132 -7.12 -8.14 13.01
CA GLY A 132 -6.06 -8.37 12.03
C GLY A 132 -6.15 -9.75 11.33
N PRO A 133 -5.35 -9.99 10.28
CA PRO A 133 -4.39 -9.04 9.69
C PRO A 133 -5.09 -7.88 8.97
N ARG A 134 -4.38 -6.77 8.80
CA ARG A 134 -4.78 -5.63 7.98
C ARG A 134 -3.79 -5.47 6.84
N PHE A 135 -4.28 -5.27 5.63
CA PHE A 135 -3.43 -5.01 4.48
C PHE A 135 -4.18 -4.27 3.38
N THR A 136 -3.41 -3.69 2.46
CA THR A 136 -3.92 -3.01 1.28
C THR A 136 -3.50 -3.78 0.03
N MET A 137 -4.46 -4.09 -0.83
CA MET A 137 -4.24 -4.73 -2.12
C MET A 137 -4.31 -3.69 -3.23
N ASN A 138 -3.21 -3.53 -3.95
CA ASN A 138 -3.13 -2.67 -5.12
C ASN A 138 -3.16 -3.54 -6.37
N LEU A 139 -4.27 -3.46 -7.12
CA LEU A 139 -4.50 -4.28 -8.30
C LEU A 139 -3.47 -3.95 -9.39
N ILE A 140 -2.83 -4.98 -9.94
CA ILE A 140 -1.87 -4.84 -11.04
C ILE A 140 -2.58 -5.18 -12.35
N LYS A 141 -3.05 -6.43 -12.46
CA LYS A 141 -3.67 -7.00 -13.66
C LYS A 141 -4.67 -8.09 -13.30
N ILE A 142 -5.65 -8.27 -14.18
CA ILE A 142 -6.58 -9.40 -14.19
C ILE A 142 -6.34 -10.17 -15.49
N PHE A 143 -6.31 -11.49 -15.39
CA PHE A 143 -6.14 -12.43 -16.49
C PHE A 143 -7.37 -13.32 -16.61
N ASP A 144 -7.68 -13.72 -17.84
CA ASP A 144 -8.77 -14.64 -18.16
C ASP A 144 -8.52 -16.05 -17.58
N GLY A 145 -7.29 -16.55 -17.70
CA GLY A 145 -6.91 -17.88 -17.23
C GLY A 145 -6.40 -17.91 -15.79
N SER A 146 -6.23 -19.11 -15.24
CA SER A 146 -5.57 -19.33 -13.95
C SER A 146 -4.06 -19.18 -14.07
N PHE A 147 -3.51 -18.08 -13.57
CA PHE A 147 -2.09 -17.70 -13.64
C PHE A 147 -1.54 -17.54 -15.08
N CYS A 148 -2.41 -17.53 -16.08
CA CYS A 148 -2.07 -17.43 -17.51
C CYS A 148 -3.22 -16.80 -18.31
N GLY A 149 -3.06 -16.70 -19.63
CA GLY A 149 -4.09 -16.19 -20.53
C GLY A 149 -3.97 -14.70 -20.85
N SER A 150 -4.95 -14.18 -21.58
CA SER A 150 -5.00 -12.77 -21.97
C SER A 150 -5.30 -11.87 -20.79
N VAL A 151 -4.73 -10.66 -20.83
CA VAL A 151 -4.96 -9.64 -19.81
C VAL A 151 -6.33 -8.99 -20.06
N LEU A 152 -7.26 -9.19 -19.14
CA LEU A 152 -8.60 -8.58 -19.18
C LEU A 152 -8.58 -7.13 -18.67
N TYR A 153 -7.72 -6.84 -17.69
CA TYR A 153 -7.61 -5.50 -17.11
C TYR A 153 -6.17 -5.21 -16.70
N THR A 154 -5.73 -3.97 -16.93
CA THR A 154 -4.46 -3.43 -16.43
C THR A 154 -4.71 -2.13 -15.70
N ASN A 155 -4.25 -2.05 -14.46
CA ASN A 155 -4.34 -0.81 -13.69
C ASN A 155 -3.31 0.21 -14.20
N THR A 156 -3.77 1.33 -14.74
CA THR A 156 -2.91 2.40 -15.25
C THR A 156 -2.22 3.20 -14.15
N SER A 157 -2.84 3.29 -12.96
CA SER A 157 -2.30 4.01 -11.81
C SER A 157 -1.27 3.20 -11.02
N TYR A 158 -1.09 1.92 -11.34
CA TYR A 158 -0.14 1.06 -10.65
C TYR A 158 1.31 1.43 -11.02
N VAL A 159 2.10 1.74 -9.99
CA VAL A 159 3.55 1.96 -10.12
C VAL A 159 4.28 0.86 -9.38
N THR A 160 5.25 0.23 -10.04
CA THR A 160 6.04 -0.82 -9.40
C THR A 160 6.86 -0.27 -8.22
N PRO A 161 7.05 -1.04 -7.13
CA PRO A 161 7.86 -0.59 -6.00
C PRO A 161 9.29 -0.20 -6.38
N SER A 162 9.85 -0.87 -7.40
CA SER A 162 11.19 -0.55 -7.90
C SER A 162 11.23 0.80 -8.62
N MET A 163 10.21 1.15 -9.40
CA MET A 163 10.07 2.47 -10.01
C MET A 163 9.83 3.55 -8.96
N HIS A 164 8.96 3.30 -7.98
CA HIS A 164 8.71 4.23 -6.88
C HIS A 164 10.01 4.57 -6.13
N ARG A 165 10.79 3.55 -5.75
CA ARG A 165 12.12 3.75 -5.13
C ARG A 165 13.10 4.49 -6.03
N LYS A 166 13.07 4.26 -7.35
CA LYS A 166 13.92 4.99 -8.31
C LYS A 166 13.53 6.47 -8.34
N ASN A 167 12.25 6.79 -8.38
CA ASN A 167 11.75 8.16 -8.40
C ASN A 167 12.13 8.91 -7.12
N LEU A 168 11.96 8.30 -5.94
CA LEU A 168 12.40 8.89 -4.68
C LEU A 168 13.91 9.22 -4.66
N LYS A 169 14.75 8.34 -5.25
CA LYS A 169 16.19 8.60 -5.39
C LYS A 169 16.48 9.75 -6.35
N LEU A 170 15.80 9.78 -7.50
CA LEU A 170 15.94 10.86 -8.48
C LEU A 170 15.52 12.21 -7.87
N ASP A 171 14.41 12.25 -7.14
CA ASP A 171 13.95 13.46 -6.45
C ASP A 171 14.97 13.95 -5.42
N ALA A 172 15.58 13.04 -4.66
CA ALA A 172 16.64 13.40 -3.72
C ALA A 172 17.88 13.97 -4.41
N ILE A 173 18.29 13.37 -5.55
CA ILE A 173 19.40 13.87 -6.37
C ILE A 173 19.08 15.25 -6.94
N ASN A 174 17.87 15.45 -7.48
CA ASN A 174 17.43 16.72 -8.05
C ASN A 174 17.39 17.82 -6.99
N ARG A 175 16.90 17.53 -5.77
CA ARG A 175 16.93 18.47 -4.64
C ARG A 175 18.36 18.88 -4.28
N TYR A 176 19.29 17.93 -4.29
CA TYR A 176 20.70 18.21 -4.02
C TYR A 176 21.32 19.10 -5.10
N GLN A 177 21.08 18.79 -6.38
CA GLN A 177 21.56 19.59 -7.51
C GLN A 177 20.99 21.01 -7.50
N ASN A 178 19.70 21.17 -7.21
CA ASN A 178 19.06 22.48 -7.09
C ASN A 178 19.70 23.29 -5.97
N LYS A 179 19.89 22.69 -4.78
CA LYS A 179 20.57 23.36 -3.66
C LYS A 179 22.00 23.79 -4.00
N PHE A 180 22.74 22.95 -4.74
CA PHE A 180 24.09 23.29 -5.19
C PHE A 180 24.07 24.46 -6.18
N ASN A 181 23.16 24.43 -7.15
CA ASN A 181 22.97 25.49 -8.14
C ASN A 181 22.54 26.81 -7.48
N ASP A 182 21.62 26.77 -6.53
CA ASP A 182 21.15 27.94 -5.77
C ASP A 182 22.31 28.57 -4.97
N LYS A 183 23.16 27.76 -4.35
CA LYS A 183 24.36 28.24 -3.64
C LYS A 183 25.36 28.89 -4.61
N LYS A 184 25.56 28.30 -5.78
CA LYS A 184 26.42 28.86 -6.84
C LYS A 184 25.86 30.18 -7.38
N LEU A 185 24.57 30.23 -7.63
CA LEU A 185 23.85 31.42 -8.09
C LEU A 185 23.92 32.55 -7.05
N LEU A 186 23.74 32.24 -5.76
CA LEU A 186 23.88 33.19 -4.66
C LEU A 186 25.31 33.72 -4.56
N ALA A 187 26.32 32.86 -4.73
CA ALA A 187 27.72 33.29 -4.77
C ALA A 187 28.02 34.19 -5.98
N MET A 188 27.43 33.94 -7.15
CA MET A 188 27.55 34.80 -8.33
C MET A 188 26.82 36.14 -8.17
N ARG A 189 25.68 36.15 -7.48
CA ARG A 189 24.88 37.35 -7.20
C ARG A 189 25.47 38.22 -6.10
N ARG A 190 26.40 37.71 -5.28
CA ARG A 190 27.08 38.51 -4.26
C ARG A 190 27.86 39.64 -4.96
N PRO A 191 27.50 40.91 -4.71
CA PRO A 191 28.25 42.01 -5.30
C PRO A 191 29.66 42.05 -4.71
N LYS A 192 30.66 42.44 -5.52
CA LYS A 192 32.05 42.55 -5.07
C LYS A 192 32.24 43.64 -4.00
N GLN A 193 31.38 44.66 -4.03
CA GLN A 193 31.25 45.71 -3.01
C GLN A 193 29.87 45.57 -2.38
N SER A 194 29.79 45.53 -1.05
CA SER A 194 28.55 45.41 -0.29
C SER A 194 27.73 46.70 -0.34
N TYR A 195 28.39 47.83 -0.09
CA TYR A 195 27.87 49.18 -0.21
C TYR A 195 28.96 50.08 -0.79
N PRO A 196 28.63 51.10 -1.59
CA PRO A 196 29.57 52.17 -1.88
C PRO A 196 29.93 52.84 -0.55
N VAL A 197 31.20 52.77 -0.16
CA VAL A 197 31.73 53.46 1.02
C VAL A 197 31.72 54.95 0.69
N ASP A 198 31.08 55.76 1.53
CA ASP A 198 31.13 57.22 1.40
C ASP A 198 32.54 57.69 1.81
N PRO A 199 33.30 58.39 0.93
CA PRO A 199 34.62 58.90 1.27
C PRO A 199 34.63 59.81 2.52
N ALA A 200 33.48 60.34 2.95
CA ALA A 200 33.36 61.17 4.16
C ALA A 200 33.22 60.37 5.48
N GLU A 201 33.11 59.03 5.45
CA GLU A 201 33.04 58.21 6.68
C GLU A 201 34.36 58.17 7.47
N GLU A 202 35.52 58.32 6.80
CA GLU A 202 36.84 58.41 7.44
C GLU A 202 37.00 59.65 8.34
N VAL A 203 36.11 60.65 8.21
CA VAL A 203 36.14 61.90 9.00
C VAL A 203 35.75 61.68 10.46
N PHE A 204 35.05 60.58 10.77
CA PHE A 204 34.58 60.26 12.13
C PHE A 204 35.42 59.19 12.83
N GLU A 205 36.51 58.71 12.21
CA GLU A 205 37.54 57.94 12.92
C GLU A 205 38.28 58.91 13.85
N THR A 206 37.74 59.12 15.05
CA THR A 206 38.48 59.79 16.13
C THR A 206 39.71 58.95 16.43
N GLU A 207 40.89 59.48 16.12
CA GLU A 207 42.13 59.02 16.72
C GLU A 207 41.93 59.07 18.23
N VAL A 208 41.83 57.91 18.87
CA VAL A 208 41.96 57.84 20.33
C VAL A 208 43.42 58.14 20.60
N ASP A 209 43.69 59.42 20.85
CA ASP A 209 45.00 59.90 21.27
C ASP A 209 45.24 59.32 22.67
N ASP A 210 45.91 58.16 22.73
CA ASP A 210 46.45 57.58 23.97
C ASP A 210 47.65 58.42 24.46
N LYS A 211 47.45 59.74 24.58
CA LYS A 211 48.41 60.69 25.14
C LYS A 211 47.73 61.66 26.09
N GLU A 212 47.68 61.17 27.33
CA GLU A 212 47.83 61.91 28.60
C GLU A 212 46.70 62.89 28.98
N LEU A 213 46.17 62.81 30.21
CA LEU A 213 46.70 63.53 31.39
C LEU A 213 46.63 65.05 31.20
#